data_AF-A0A4S8LHS3-F1
#
_entry.id   AF-A0A4S8LHS3-F1
#
_cell.length_a   1.000
_cell.length_b   1.000
_cell.length_c   1.000
_cell.angle_alpha   90.00
_cell.angle_beta   90.00
_cell.angle_gamma   90.00
#
_symmetry.space_group_name_H-M   'P 1'
#
loop_
_entity.id
_entity.type
_entity.pdbx_description
1 polymer ?
#
loop_
_entity_poly.entity_id
_entity_poly.type
_entity_poly.pdbx_seq_one_letter_code
_entity_poly.pdbx_strand_id
1 'polypeptide(L)'
;MDDFYGWDFKRNLVFYHGQMRPHRQVQLLVFWESIRCPFEDEKQLDGARLKIIGFWVDAIKGSISLTSESIQALVSDINTFLSTPNRKPALSVWQHLTGSLNWSLNVLPWARPGLTEMYRKMSGKTHQHAGIPINGEVYRDLTWFTNMLQTAIGCALLMLKLGMILRLTLLAGLMPVILDLPLSMLAMVLFISSILIPSQLLTSSFVNFLQFYVSCIILLPFHPTTPCSHTL
;
A
#
# COMPACT_ATOMS: atom_id res chain seq x y z
N MET A 1 14.75 -3.34 10.94
CA MET A 1 14.25 -3.46 9.55
C MET A 1 13.20 -4.57 9.63
N ASP A 2 11.92 -4.22 9.72
CA ASP A 2 10.94 -5.10 10.41
C ASP A 2 9.85 -5.68 9.48
N ASP A 3 9.88 -5.33 8.19
CA ASP A 3 8.80 -5.66 7.23
C ASP A 3 9.23 -6.69 6.16
N PHE A 4 10.09 -7.65 6.51
CA PHE A 4 10.43 -8.77 5.62
C PHE A 4 9.63 -10.01 5.95
N TYR A 5 8.95 -10.54 4.93
CA TYR A 5 8.12 -11.74 5.04
C TYR A 5 8.57 -12.77 4.00
N GLY A 6 8.58 -14.03 4.39
CA GLY A 6 8.99 -15.14 3.55
C GLY A 6 8.09 -16.35 3.71
N TRP A 7 8.36 -17.39 2.92
CA TRP A 7 7.71 -18.68 3.06
C TRP A 7 8.75 -19.80 3.03
N ASP A 8 8.47 -20.86 3.78
CA ASP A 8 9.25 -22.08 3.77
C ASP A 8 8.33 -23.29 4.00
N PHE A 9 8.83 -24.49 3.73
CA PHE A 9 8.10 -25.71 4.00
C PHE A 9 8.10 -26.01 5.50
N LYS A 10 6.98 -26.49 6.04
CA LYS A 10 6.80 -26.78 7.48
C LYS A 10 7.88 -27.70 8.08
N ARG A 11 8.49 -28.57 7.28
CA ARG A 11 9.54 -29.51 7.73
C ARG A 11 10.96 -28.94 7.60
N ASN A 12 11.13 -27.80 6.95
CA ASN A 12 12.42 -27.18 6.72
C ASN A 12 12.77 -26.22 7.88
N LEU A 13 12.96 -26.81 9.06
CA LEU A 13 13.22 -26.06 10.30
C LEU A 13 14.66 -26.30 10.77
N VAL A 14 15.28 -25.27 11.32
CA VAL A 14 16.60 -25.32 11.95
C VAL A 14 16.54 -24.69 13.33
N PHE A 15 17.37 -25.16 14.25
CA PHE A 15 17.44 -24.63 15.61
C PHE A 15 18.26 -23.34 15.62
N TYR A 16 17.67 -22.23 16.06
CA TYR A 16 18.32 -20.92 16.11
C TYR A 16 17.71 -20.08 17.25
N HIS A 17 18.59 -19.51 18.08
CA HIS A 17 18.22 -18.72 19.27
C HIS A 17 17.20 -19.44 20.18
N GLY A 18 17.46 -20.72 20.50
CA GLY A 18 16.67 -21.48 21.46
C GLY A 18 15.34 -22.06 20.92
N GLN A 19 15.01 -21.84 19.65
CA GLN A 19 13.77 -22.37 19.06
C GLN A 19 13.95 -22.88 17.62
N MET A 20 13.03 -23.74 17.18
CA MET A 20 12.98 -24.22 15.80
C MET A 20 12.37 -23.12 14.92
N ARG A 21 13.06 -22.74 13.84
CA ARG A 21 12.64 -21.69 12.91
C ARG A 21 12.80 -22.15 11.46
N PRO A 22 12.01 -21.63 10.50
CA PRO A 22 12.21 -21.85 9.07
C PRO A 22 13.65 -21.58 8.60
N HIS A 23 14.21 -22.49 7.81
CA HIS A 23 15.59 -22.39 7.34
C HIS A 23 15.87 -21.07 6.61
N ARG A 24 14.99 -20.67 5.68
CA ARG A 24 15.14 -19.40 4.94
C ARG A 24 15.06 -18.16 5.84
N GLN A 25 14.27 -18.23 6.91
CA GLN A 25 14.22 -17.15 7.89
C GLN A 25 15.58 -17.05 8.61
N VAL A 26 16.14 -18.18 9.06
CA VAL A 26 17.44 -18.17 9.73
C VAL A 26 18.57 -17.72 8.81
N GLN A 27 18.54 -18.08 7.52
CA GLN A 27 19.50 -17.54 6.54
C GLN A 27 19.48 -16.00 6.48
N LEU A 28 18.28 -15.39 6.54
CA LEU A 28 18.14 -13.94 6.59
C LEU A 28 18.67 -13.35 7.90
N LEU A 29 18.37 -13.99 9.04
CA LEU A 29 18.85 -13.53 10.35
C LEU A 29 20.37 -13.59 10.46
N VAL A 30 21.00 -14.69 10.03
CA VAL A 30 22.46 -14.81 9.96
C VAL A 30 23.06 -13.76 9.03
N PHE A 31 22.42 -13.47 7.90
CA PHE A 31 22.84 -12.39 7.03
C PHE A 31 22.77 -11.03 7.76
N TRP A 32 21.69 -10.74 8.47
CA TRP A 32 21.55 -9.52 9.27
C TRP A 32 22.61 -9.39 10.36
N GLU A 33 22.93 -10.47 11.07
CA GLU A 33 24.05 -10.49 12.02
C GLU A 33 25.37 -10.15 11.34
N SER A 34 25.63 -10.71 10.15
CA SER A 34 26.87 -10.50 9.41
C SER A 34 27.07 -9.02 9.00
N ILE A 35 25.98 -8.32 8.68
CA ILE A 35 26.00 -6.88 8.35
C ILE A 35 25.75 -5.99 9.56
N ARG A 36 25.64 -6.56 10.77
CA ARG A 36 25.31 -5.86 12.03
C ARG A 36 23.99 -5.07 11.94
N CYS A 37 23.03 -5.56 11.17
CA CYS A 37 21.69 -5.02 11.12
C CYS A 37 20.91 -5.47 12.36
N PRO A 38 20.43 -4.55 13.21
CA PRO A 38 19.67 -4.91 14.40
C PRO A 38 18.31 -5.50 14.01
N PHE A 39 17.89 -6.54 14.74
CA PHE A 39 16.56 -7.11 14.71
C PHE A 39 16.16 -7.57 16.12
N GLU A 40 14.86 -7.73 16.34
CA GLU A 40 14.30 -8.24 17.59
C GLU A 40 13.79 -9.66 17.38
N ASP A 41 14.25 -10.60 18.21
CA ASP A 41 13.87 -12.02 18.14
C ASP A 41 12.37 -12.25 18.33
N GLU A 42 11.73 -11.45 19.18
CA GLU A 42 10.30 -11.52 19.48
C GLU A 42 9.44 -11.17 18.25
N LYS A 43 9.97 -10.35 17.34
CA LYS A 43 9.32 -10.00 16.08
C LYS A 43 9.51 -11.06 14.99
N GLN A 44 10.45 -11.99 15.18
CA GLN A 44 10.75 -13.05 14.22
C GLN A 44 9.76 -14.20 14.36
N LEU A 45 8.51 -13.97 13.99
CA LEU A 45 7.44 -14.97 14.10
C LEU A 45 7.40 -15.88 12.88
N ASP A 46 7.05 -17.15 13.08
CA ASP A 46 6.75 -18.10 12.02
C ASP A 46 5.45 -18.87 12.29
N GLY A 47 4.80 -19.32 11.21
CA GLY A 47 3.54 -20.03 11.32
C GLY A 47 2.71 -19.98 10.06
N ALA A 48 1.72 -20.86 9.99
CA ALA A 48 0.77 -20.90 8.87
C ALA A 48 -0.23 -19.74 8.90
N ARG A 49 -0.41 -19.11 10.07
CA ARG A 49 -1.26 -17.93 10.27
C ARG A 49 -0.51 -16.91 11.10
N LEU A 50 -0.35 -15.69 10.59
CA LEU A 50 0.43 -14.64 11.23
C LEU A 50 -0.24 -13.29 11.09
N LYS A 51 0.00 -12.43 12.08
CA LYS A 51 -0.36 -11.01 11.98
C LYS A 51 0.78 -10.26 11.30
N ILE A 52 0.52 -9.69 10.12
CA ILE A 52 1.49 -8.96 9.29
C ILE A 52 0.95 -7.54 9.08
N ILE A 53 1.71 -6.52 9.50
CA ILE A 53 1.33 -5.08 9.44
C ILE A 53 -0.10 -4.76 9.91
N GLY A 54 -0.59 -5.52 10.89
CA GLY A 54 -1.95 -5.37 11.45
C GLY A 54 -3.04 -6.23 10.79
N PHE A 55 -2.73 -6.97 9.72
CA PHE A 55 -3.65 -7.89 9.07
C PHE A 55 -3.41 -9.34 9.48
N TRP A 56 -4.46 -10.16 9.46
CA TRP A 56 -4.35 -11.60 9.65
C TRP A 56 -4.13 -12.28 8.31
N VAL A 57 -2.98 -12.94 8.15
CA VAL A 57 -2.63 -13.68 6.94
C VAL A 57 -2.72 -15.17 7.25
N ASP A 58 -3.57 -15.88 6.50
CA ASP A 58 -3.71 -17.34 6.55
C ASP A 58 -3.12 -17.94 5.27
N ALA A 59 -1.93 -18.54 5.38
CA ALA A 59 -1.23 -19.14 4.26
C ALA A 59 -1.88 -20.46 3.77
N ILE A 60 -2.66 -21.14 4.63
CA ILE A 60 -3.36 -22.38 4.26
C ILE A 60 -4.55 -22.04 3.38
N LYS A 61 -5.35 -21.04 3.78
CA LYS A 61 -6.47 -20.54 2.99
C LYS A 61 -6.04 -19.61 1.85
N GLY A 62 -4.79 -19.13 1.91
CA GLY A 62 -4.28 -18.11 1.00
C GLY A 62 -5.09 -16.83 1.09
N SER A 63 -5.40 -16.36 2.30
CA SER A 63 -6.25 -15.19 2.54
C SER A 63 -5.61 -14.17 3.47
N ILE A 64 -5.96 -12.90 3.28
CA ILE A 64 -5.67 -11.82 4.22
C ILE A 64 -7.00 -11.21 4.72
N SER A 65 -7.09 -10.95 6.02
CA SER A 65 -8.27 -10.36 6.63
C SER A 65 -7.89 -9.28 7.64
N LEU A 66 -8.83 -8.38 7.93
CA LEU A 66 -8.71 -7.53 9.11
C LEU A 66 -8.82 -8.39 10.37
N THR A 67 -8.18 -7.95 11.45
CA THR A 67 -8.41 -8.55 12.77
C THR A 67 -9.75 -8.08 13.33
N SER A 68 -10.36 -8.85 14.24
CA SER A 68 -11.62 -8.46 14.89
C SER A 68 -11.46 -7.13 15.63
N GLU A 69 -10.31 -6.94 16.27
CA GLU A 69 -9.95 -5.73 17.00
C GLU A 69 -9.85 -4.54 16.05
N SER A 70 -9.22 -4.72 14.88
CA SER A 70 -9.15 -3.67 13.86
C SER A 70 -10.52 -3.30 13.30
N ILE A 71 -11.41 -4.28 13.07
CA ILE A 71 -12.78 -4.02 12.63
C ILE A 71 -13.52 -3.20 13.68
N GLN A 72 -13.46 -3.61 14.95
CA GLN A 72 -14.12 -2.90 16.04
C GLN A 72 -13.59 -1.47 16.21
N ALA A 73 -12.28 -1.28 16.11
CA ALA A 73 -11.66 0.05 16.17
C ALA A 73 -12.15 0.95 15.03
N LEU A 74 -12.14 0.47 13.78
CA LEU A 74 -12.62 1.25 12.64
C LEU A 74 -14.11 1.59 12.75
N VAL A 75 -14.94 0.64 13.19
CA VAL A 75 -16.37 0.88 13.41
C VAL A 75 -16.59 1.91 14.53
N SER A 76 -15.79 1.83 15.60
CA SER A 76 -15.82 2.82 16.69
C SER A 76 -15.42 4.22 16.20
N ASP A 77 -14.37 4.31 15.39
CA ASP A 77 -13.90 5.57 14.80
C ASP A 77 -14.97 6.20 13.89
N ILE A 78 -15.61 5.40 13.03
CA ILE A 78 -16.73 5.86 12.19
C ILE A 78 -17.88 6.38 13.05
N ASN A 79 -18.31 5.62 14.06
CA ASN A 79 -19.42 6.00 14.92
C ASN A 79 -19.11 7.28 15.72
N THR A 80 -17.88 7.42 16.20
CA THR A 80 -17.40 8.63 16.90
C THR A 80 -17.43 9.83 15.97
N PHE A 81 -16.93 9.67 14.74
CA PHE A 81 -16.96 10.72 13.72
C PHE A 81 -18.38 11.16 13.37
N LEU A 82 -19.29 10.21 13.12
CA LEU A 82 -20.69 10.51 12.80
C LEU A 82 -21.45 11.16 13.97
N SER A 83 -21.03 10.87 15.21
CA SER A 83 -21.59 11.44 16.44
C SER A 83 -20.99 12.79 16.83
N THR A 84 -20.09 13.36 16.02
CA THR A 84 -19.45 14.64 16.31
C THR A 84 -20.50 15.73 16.58
N PRO A 85 -20.36 16.52 17.67
CA PRO A 85 -21.27 17.63 17.95
C PRO A 85 -21.42 18.58 16.76
N ASN A 86 -22.64 19.03 16.51
CA ASN A 86 -23.00 19.87 15.35
C ASN A 86 -22.71 19.25 13.98
N ARG A 87 -22.32 17.97 13.92
CA ARG A 87 -21.92 17.24 12.70
C ARG A 87 -20.86 17.97 11.88
N LYS A 88 -19.98 18.72 12.53
CA LYS A 88 -18.93 19.55 11.89
C LYS A 88 -17.53 19.20 12.42
N PRO A 89 -17.04 17.96 12.24
CA PRO A 89 -15.68 17.62 12.63
C PRO A 89 -14.65 18.48 11.92
N ALA A 90 -13.56 18.78 12.64
CA ALA A 90 -12.41 19.46 12.08
C ALA A 90 -11.81 18.66 10.92
N LEU A 91 -11.25 19.35 9.92
CA LEU A 91 -10.59 18.71 8.77
C LEU A 91 -9.54 17.67 9.20
N SER A 92 -8.79 17.91 10.28
CA SER A 92 -7.84 16.94 10.82
C SER A 92 -8.51 15.60 11.21
N VAL A 93 -9.73 15.63 11.75
CA VAL A 93 -10.50 14.44 12.10
C VAL A 93 -10.98 13.71 10.84
N TRP A 94 -11.41 14.45 9.81
CA TRP A 94 -11.73 13.86 8.50
C TRP A 94 -10.52 13.12 7.92
N GLN A 95 -9.35 13.77 7.92
CA GLN A 95 -8.11 13.21 7.38
C GLN A 95 -7.65 11.97 8.16
N HIS A 96 -7.71 12.03 9.50
CA HIS A 96 -7.38 10.91 10.36
C HIS A 96 -8.28 9.70 10.06
N LEU A 97 -9.61 9.89 10.06
CA LEU A 97 -10.55 8.81 9.75
C LEU A 97 -10.33 8.26 8.33
N THR A 98 -10.20 9.13 7.32
CA THR A 98 -9.96 8.67 5.95
C THR A 98 -8.65 7.89 5.83
N GLY A 99 -7.59 8.28 6.56
CA GLY A 99 -6.34 7.52 6.64
C GLY A 99 -6.55 6.10 7.19
N SER A 100 -7.23 5.99 8.34
CA SER A 100 -7.55 4.68 8.96
C SER A 100 -8.41 3.80 8.04
N LEU A 101 -9.42 4.37 7.38
CA LEU A 101 -10.26 3.62 6.45
C LEU A 101 -9.49 3.23 5.18
N ASN A 102 -8.63 4.10 4.68
CA ASN A 102 -7.80 3.81 3.50
C ASN A 102 -6.82 2.65 3.76
N TRP A 103 -6.29 2.51 4.98
CA TRP A 103 -5.51 1.33 5.37
C TRP A 103 -6.32 0.03 5.22
N SER A 104 -7.60 0.03 5.61
CA SER A 104 -8.46 -1.16 5.50
C SER A 104 -8.77 -1.58 4.05
N LEU A 105 -8.68 -0.64 3.09
CA LEU A 105 -8.89 -0.92 1.66
C LEU A 105 -7.82 -1.82 1.04
N ASN A 106 -6.70 -2.05 1.71
CA ASN A 106 -5.72 -3.07 1.30
C ASN A 106 -6.31 -4.48 1.34
N VAL A 107 -7.30 -4.69 2.21
CA VAL A 107 -8.00 -5.96 2.39
C VAL A 107 -9.44 -5.89 1.86
N LEU A 108 -10.02 -4.70 1.73
CA LEU A 108 -11.38 -4.49 1.24
C LEU A 108 -11.41 -3.58 0.01
N PRO A 109 -10.81 -3.99 -1.13
CA PRO A 109 -10.71 -3.12 -2.29
C PRO A 109 -12.09 -2.70 -2.85
N TRP A 110 -13.13 -3.52 -2.66
CA TRP A 110 -14.50 -3.19 -3.07
C TRP A 110 -15.17 -2.11 -2.20
N ALA A 111 -14.65 -1.82 -0.99
CA ALA A 111 -15.19 -0.79 -0.11
C ALA A 111 -14.77 0.63 -0.52
N ARG A 112 -13.92 0.76 -1.55
CA ARG A 112 -13.43 2.04 -2.10
C ARG A 112 -14.51 3.09 -2.36
N PRO A 113 -15.68 2.76 -2.96
CA PRO A 113 -16.72 3.75 -3.21
C PRO A 113 -17.15 4.53 -1.96
N GLY A 114 -17.11 3.89 -0.79
CA GLY A 114 -17.51 4.51 0.47
C GLY A 114 -16.61 5.65 0.96
N LEU A 115 -15.43 5.86 0.35
CA LEU A 115 -14.55 7.00 0.67
C LEU A 115 -14.67 8.17 -0.32
N THR A 116 -15.40 8.00 -1.43
CA THR A 116 -15.48 9.00 -2.52
C THR A 116 -15.96 10.34 -2.00
N GLU A 117 -17.06 10.34 -1.24
CA GLU A 117 -17.65 11.55 -0.71
C GLU A 117 -16.81 12.19 0.40
N MET A 118 -16.03 11.39 1.15
CA MET A 118 -15.07 11.94 2.10
C MET A 118 -13.96 12.73 1.39
N TYR A 119 -13.35 12.15 0.36
CA TYR A 119 -12.32 12.85 -0.42
C TYR A 119 -12.89 14.11 -1.09
N ARG A 120 -14.09 14.02 -1.67
CA ARG A 120 -14.78 15.18 -2.26
C ARG A 120 -15.02 16.28 -1.23
N LYS A 121 -15.37 15.92 0.01
CA LYS A 121 -15.59 16.88 1.10
C LYS A 121 -14.30 17.51 1.59
N MET A 122 -13.18 16.80 1.62
CA MET A 122 -11.89 17.35 2.04
C MET A 122 -11.17 18.12 0.93
N SER A 123 -11.49 17.84 -0.33
CA SER A 123 -10.90 18.47 -1.51
C SER A 123 -10.83 20.00 -1.40
N GLY A 124 -9.65 20.54 -1.68
CA GLY A 124 -9.36 21.97 -1.69
C GLY A 124 -9.32 22.66 -0.32
N LYS A 125 -9.50 21.91 0.78
CA LYS A 125 -9.49 22.47 2.14
C LYS A 125 -8.13 22.26 2.78
N THR A 126 -7.60 23.32 3.39
CA THR A 126 -6.25 23.35 3.98
C THR A 126 -6.27 23.67 5.47
N HIS A 127 -7.32 24.34 5.97
CA HIS A 127 -7.44 24.73 7.37
C HIS A 127 -7.81 23.52 8.25
N GLN A 128 -6.83 22.99 8.98
CA GLN A 128 -6.96 21.75 9.76
C GLN A 128 -8.07 21.79 10.83
N HIS A 129 -8.27 22.93 11.48
CA HIS A 129 -9.29 23.09 12.54
C HIS A 129 -10.66 23.56 12.02
N ALA A 130 -10.80 23.76 10.70
CA ALA A 130 -12.09 24.17 10.14
C ALA A 130 -13.10 23.02 10.26
N GLY A 131 -14.25 23.30 10.87
CA GLY A 131 -15.36 22.35 10.99
C GLY A 131 -16.04 22.14 9.65
N ILE A 132 -15.95 20.93 9.09
CA ILE A 132 -16.56 20.57 7.82
C ILE A 132 -17.84 19.77 8.09
N PRO A 133 -19.02 20.21 7.60
CA PRO A 133 -20.27 19.53 7.87
C PRO A 133 -20.36 18.17 7.16
N ILE A 134 -20.77 17.15 7.92
CA ILE A 134 -21.15 15.83 7.42
C ILE A 134 -22.49 15.96 6.70
N ASN A 135 -22.56 15.56 5.42
CA ASN A 135 -23.80 15.51 4.65
C ASN A 135 -24.41 14.09 4.66
N GLY A 136 -25.64 13.98 4.15
CA GLY A 136 -26.35 12.69 4.05
C GLY A 136 -25.58 11.64 3.24
N GLU A 137 -24.89 12.05 2.18
CA GLU A 137 -24.09 11.16 1.34
C GLU A 137 -22.93 10.52 2.12
N VAL A 138 -22.13 11.32 2.84
CA VAL A 138 -21.05 10.79 3.70
C VAL A 138 -21.63 9.89 4.80
N TYR A 139 -22.76 10.26 5.40
CA TYR A 139 -23.40 9.43 6.43
C TYR A 139 -23.81 8.06 5.87
N ARG A 140 -24.45 8.04 4.69
CA ARG A 140 -24.88 6.81 4.01
C ARG A 140 -23.69 5.95 3.63
N ASP A 141 -22.67 6.54 3.03
CA ASP A 141 -21.47 5.84 2.57
C ASP A 141 -20.66 5.24 3.74
N LEU A 142 -20.51 5.97 4.85
CA LEU A 142 -19.85 5.47 6.06
C LEU A 142 -20.67 4.39 6.77
N THR A 143 -21.99 4.52 6.80
CA THR A 143 -22.88 3.47 7.33
C THR A 143 -22.76 2.19 6.49
N TRP A 144 -22.74 2.33 5.16
CA TRP A 144 -22.48 1.21 4.25
C TRP A 144 -21.09 0.60 4.47
N PHE A 145 -20.06 1.43 4.67
CA PHE A 145 -18.70 0.98 4.95
C PHE A 145 -18.63 0.16 6.25
N THR A 146 -19.31 0.59 7.30
CA THR A 146 -19.44 -0.16 8.57
C THR A 146 -20.04 -1.55 8.35
N ASN A 147 -21.14 -1.64 7.59
CA ASN A 147 -21.75 -2.93 7.26
C ASN A 147 -20.77 -3.81 6.46
N MET A 148 -20.00 -3.21 5.56
CA MET A 148 -18.98 -3.94 4.81
C MET A 148 -17.85 -4.46 5.69
N LEU A 149 -17.40 -3.69 6.68
CA LEU A 149 -16.37 -4.12 7.64
C LEU A 149 -16.84 -5.32 8.48
N GLN A 150 -18.10 -5.32 8.89
CA GLN A 150 -18.67 -6.39 9.72
C GLN A 150 -18.97 -7.68 8.94
N THR A 151 -19.25 -7.56 7.64
CA THR A 151 -19.55 -8.69 6.75
C THR A 151 -18.34 -9.15 5.93
N ALA A 152 -17.21 -8.47 6.06
CA ALA A 152 -15.98 -8.77 5.35
C ALA A 152 -15.49 -10.20 5.63
N ILE A 153 -15.60 -11.06 4.63
CA ILE A 153 -14.88 -12.34 4.58
C ILE A 153 -13.46 -12.03 4.09
N GLY A 154 -12.45 -12.69 4.67
CA GLY A 154 -11.05 -12.49 4.28
C GLY A 154 -10.85 -12.55 2.76
N CYS A 155 -10.07 -11.60 2.23
CA CYS A 155 -9.74 -11.53 0.81
C CYS A 155 -8.76 -12.64 0.44
N ALA A 156 -9.04 -13.39 -0.62
CA ALA A 156 -8.05 -14.30 -1.20
C ALA A 156 -6.84 -13.51 -1.74
N LEU A 157 -5.63 -13.95 -1.42
CA LEU A 157 -4.37 -13.36 -1.88
C LEU A 157 -4.30 -13.30 -3.41
N LEU A 158 -4.93 -14.26 -4.11
CA LEU A 158 -5.06 -14.27 -5.57
C LEU A 158 -5.87 -13.08 -6.11
N MET A 159 -6.93 -12.65 -5.41
CA MET A 159 -7.73 -11.49 -5.83
C MET A 159 -6.96 -10.18 -5.66
N LEU A 160 -6.11 -10.06 -4.64
CA LEU A 160 -5.23 -8.90 -4.45
C LEU A 160 -4.13 -8.85 -5.51
N LYS A 161 -3.58 -10.01 -5.88
CA LYS A 161 -2.61 -10.12 -6.97
C LYS A 161 -3.22 -9.70 -8.31
N LEU A 162 -4.46 -10.06 -8.62
CA LEU A 162 -5.13 -9.58 -9.84
C LEU A 162 -5.40 -8.06 -9.83
N GLY A 163 -5.74 -7.46 -8.69
CA GLY A 163 -5.94 -6.00 -8.61
C GLY A 163 -4.64 -5.19 -8.71
N MET A 164 -3.55 -5.68 -8.10
CA MET A 164 -2.21 -5.08 -8.24
C MET A 164 -1.60 -5.35 -9.62
N ILE A 165 -1.76 -6.56 -10.16
CA ILE A 165 -1.34 -6.90 -11.53
C ILE A 165 -2.17 -6.09 -12.52
N LEU A 166 -3.49 -5.92 -12.37
CA LEU A 166 -4.25 -5.07 -13.30
C LEU A 166 -3.81 -3.60 -13.23
N ARG A 167 -3.43 -3.07 -12.06
CA ARG A 167 -2.81 -1.74 -11.92
C ARG A 167 -1.41 -1.67 -12.54
N LEU A 168 -0.57 -2.69 -12.31
CA LEU A 168 0.76 -2.77 -12.91
C LEU A 168 0.71 -3.05 -14.41
N THR A 169 -0.28 -3.78 -14.92
CA THR A 169 -0.43 -4.13 -16.34
C THR A 169 -1.12 -3.01 -17.10
N LEU A 170 -1.99 -2.19 -16.48
CA LEU A 170 -2.44 -0.94 -17.11
C LEU A 170 -1.29 0.08 -17.19
N LEU A 171 -0.44 0.17 -16.15
CA LEU A 171 0.70 1.08 -16.14
C LEU A 171 1.87 0.57 -17.00
N ALA A 172 2.18 -0.72 -16.96
CA ALA A 172 3.27 -1.35 -17.71
C ALA A 172 2.87 -1.72 -19.14
N GLY A 173 1.59 -1.92 -19.45
CA GLY A 173 1.10 -2.09 -20.82
C GLY A 173 1.16 -0.82 -21.66
N LEU A 174 1.28 0.35 -21.02
CA LEU A 174 1.55 1.63 -21.67
C LEU A 174 3.07 1.91 -21.81
N MET A 175 3.93 1.25 -21.04
CA MET A 175 5.37 1.53 -21.04
C MET A 175 6.13 1.11 -22.32
N PRO A 176 5.84 -0.02 -22.99
CA PRO A 176 6.57 -0.37 -24.22
C PRO A 176 6.09 0.41 -25.45
N VAL A 177 4.99 1.16 -25.36
CA VAL A 177 4.52 2.05 -26.45
C VAL A 177 5.02 3.49 -26.26
N ILE A 178 5.26 3.92 -25.03
CA ILE A 178 5.70 5.30 -24.73
C ILE A 178 7.20 5.51 -25.01
N LEU A 179 8.03 4.47 -24.92
CA LEU A 179 9.48 4.57 -25.12
C LEU A 179 9.91 4.82 -26.59
N ASP A 180 9.04 4.53 -27.57
CA ASP A 180 9.33 4.70 -29.01
C ASP A 180 8.57 5.87 -29.66
N LEU A 181 7.83 6.65 -28.88
CA LEU A 181 7.09 7.80 -29.40
C LEU A 181 7.99 9.04 -29.49
N PRO A 182 7.89 9.84 -30.59
CA PRO A 182 8.62 11.10 -30.69
C PRO A 182 8.22 12.06 -29.57
N LEU A 183 9.16 12.91 -29.13
CA LEU A 183 9.03 13.77 -27.96
C LEU A 183 7.74 14.62 -27.92
N SER A 184 7.20 14.98 -29.09
CA SER A 184 5.93 15.71 -29.26
C SER A 184 4.69 14.87 -28.89
N MET A 185 4.72 13.57 -29.13
CA MET A 185 3.68 12.61 -28.74
C MET A 185 3.80 12.23 -27.25
N LEU A 186 5.03 12.19 -26.71
CA LEU A 186 5.28 11.99 -25.28
C LEU A 186 4.64 13.11 -24.44
N ALA A 187 4.77 14.36 -24.89
CA ALA A 187 4.12 15.51 -24.28
C ALA A 187 2.59 15.41 -24.32
N MET A 188 2.02 14.87 -25.42
CA MET A 188 0.58 14.68 -25.57
C MET A 188 0.04 13.55 -24.69
N VAL A 189 0.81 12.46 -24.51
CA VAL A 189 0.47 11.36 -23.59
C VAL A 189 0.55 11.81 -22.13
N LEU A 190 1.58 12.58 -21.76
CA LEU A 190 1.67 13.18 -20.43
C LEU A 190 0.55 14.21 -20.18
N PHE A 191 0.17 14.98 -21.21
CA PHE A 191 -0.96 15.92 -21.16
C PHE A 191 -2.31 15.19 -21.00
N ILE A 192 -2.56 14.14 -21.76
CA ILE A 192 -3.77 13.30 -21.62
C ILE A 192 -3.78 12.57 -20.27
N SER A 193 -2.63 12.11 -19.78
CA SER A 193 -2.48 11.50 -18.45
C SER A 193 -2.78 12.50 -17.33
N SER A 194 -2.41 13.77 -17.50
CA SER A 194 -2.74 14.85 -16.57
C SER A 194 -4.22 15.27 -16.59
N ILE A 195 -4.94 14.93 -17.67
CA ILE A 195 -6.39 15.12 -17.81
C ILE A 195 -7.18 13.92 -17.25
N LEU A 196 -6.68 12.69 -17.41
CA LEU A 196 -7.31 11.45 -16.95
C LEU A 196 -7.00 11.06 -15.50
N ILE A 197 -5.93 11.61 -14.92
CA ILE A 197 -5.59 11.43 -13.51
C ILE A 197 -5.94 12.76 -12.81
N PRO A 198 -6.99 12.81 -11.98
CA PRO A 198 -7.29 14.01 -11.20
C PRO A 198 -6.04 14.41 -10.40
N SER A 199 -5.66 15.68 -10.46
CA SER A 199 -4.49 16.27 -9.78
C SER A 199 -4.42 16.03 -8.26
N GLN A 200 -5.46 15.43 -7.68
CA GLN A 200 -5.54 15.01 -6.28
C GLN A 200 -4.94 13.62 -5.99
N LEU A 201 -4.50 12.89 -7.03
CA LEU A 201 -3.92 11.53 -6.93
C LEU A 201 -2.39 11.47 -7.00
N LEU A 202 -1.71 12.61 -7.17
CA LEU A 202 -0.25 12.70 -7.06
C LEU A 202 0.12 13.01 -5.60
N THR A 203 0.34 11.98 -4.81
CA THR A 203 1.04 12.16 -3.52
C THR A 203 2.50 12.50 -3.81
N SER A 204 3.12 13.32 -2.94
CA SER A 204 4.54 13.70 -3.03
C SER A 204 5.47 12.48 -3.17
N SER A 205 5.08 11.33 -2.61
CA SER A 205 5.79 10.06 -2.76
C SER A 205 5.84 9.53 -4.20
N PHE A 206 4.79 9.75 -5.01
CA PHE A 206 4.77 9.32 -6.42
C PHE A 206 5.62 10.24 -7.31
N VAL A 207 5.60 11.55 -7.03
CA VAL A 207 6.50 12.53 -7.69
C VAL A 207 7.95 12.23 -7.33
N ASN A 208 8.25 11.96 -6.06
CA ASN A 208 9.59 11.59 -5.60
C ASN A 208 10.06 10.24 -6.17
N PHE A 209 9.17 9.26 -6.32
CA PHE A 209 9.49 7.98 -6.96
C PHE A 209 9.80 8.16 -8.45
N LEU A 210 9.05 9.01 -9.16
CA LEU A 210 9.30 9.34 -10.55
C LEU A 210 10.59 10.17 -10.72
N GLN A 211 10.85 11.13 -9.83
CA GLN A 211 12.09 11.92 -9.81
C GLN A 211 13.32 11.07 -9.50
N PHE A 212 13.21 10.12 -8.56
CA PHE A 212 14.26 9.17 -8.24
C PHE A 212 14.54 8.24 -9.43
N TYR A 213 13.50 7.75 -10.11
CA TYR A 213 13.63 6.89 -11.29
C TYR A 213 14.26 7.63 -12.48
N VAL A 214 13.86 8.87 -12.74
CA VAL A 214 14.46 9.74 -13.77
C VAL A 214 15.91 10.09 -13.44
N SER A 215 16.23 10.35 -12.16
CA SER A 215 17.61 10.64 -11.72
C SER A 215 18.52 9.41 -11.83
N CYS A 216 18.00 8.21 -11.57
CA CYS A 216 18.77 6.96 -11.70
C CYS A 216 19.01 6.53 -13.16
N ILE A 217 18.11 6.90 -14.10
CA ILE A 217 18.26 6.57 -15.52
C ILE A 217 19.12 7.60 -16.26
N ILE A 218 19.07 8.89 -15.88
CA ILE A 218 19.84 9.96 -16.54
C ILE A 218 21.30 10.04 -16.02
N LEU A 219 21.59 9.59 -14.80
CA LEU A 219 22.91 9.75 -14.17
C LEU A 219 23.81 8.50 -14.15
N LEU A 220 23.49 7.43 -14.87
CA LEU A 220 24.49 6.38 -15.11
C LEU A 220 25.47 6.87 -16.19
N PRO A 221 26.75 7.14 -15.86
CA PRO A 221 27.72 7.44 -16.90
C PRO A 221 27.93 6.15 -17.69
N PHE A 222 27.47 6.16 -18.93
CA PHE A 222 27.84 5.19 -19.95
C PHE A 222 29.37 5.25 -20.09
N HIS A 223 30.09 4.32 -19.45
CA HIS A 223 31.52 4.17 -19.68
C HIS A 223 31.68 3.42 -21.00
N PRO A 224 32.24 4.03 -22.07
CA PRO A 224 32.48 3.29 -23.28
C PRO A 224 33.64 2.32 -23.03
N THR A 225 33.40 1.03 -23.23
CA THR A 225 34.44 0.02 -23.38
C THR A 225 35.07 0.22 -24.76
N THR A 226 36.32 0.66 -24.80
CA THR A 226 37.13 0.69 -26.03
C THR A 226 37.49 -0.74 -26.46
N PRO A 227 37.37 -1.10 -27.75
CA PRO A 227 37.83 -2.39 -28.26
C PRO A 227 39.35 -2.42 -28.41
N CYS A 228 40.00 -3.45 -27.86
CA CYS A 228 41.40 -3.78 -28.15
C CYS A 228 41.58 -3.99 -29.66
N SER A 229 42.45 -3.18 -30.26
CA SER A 229 42.97 -3.37 -31.61
C SER A 229 44.19 -4.29 -31.55
N HIS A 230 44.14 -5.36 -32.34
CA HIS A 230 45.32 -6.10 -32.77
C HIS A 230 46.12 -5.24 -33.74
N THR A 231 47.43 -5.07 -33.54
CA THR A 231 48.40 -4.99 -34.64
C THR A 231 49.84 -5.19 -34.13
N LEU A 232 50.48 -6.20 -34.75
CA LEU A 232 51.91 -6.50 -34.91
C LEU A 232 52.80 -6.72 -33.68
#